data_AF-A0A2V5N2M9-F1
#
_entry.id   AF-A0A2V5N2M9-F1
#
_cell.length_a   1.000
_cell.length_b   1.000
_cell.length_c   1.000
_cell.angle_alpha   90.00
_cell.angle_beta   90.00
_cell.angle_gamma   90.00
#
_symmetry.space_group_name_H-M   'P 1'
#
loop_
_entity.id
_entity.type
_entity.pdbx_description
1 polymer ?
#
loop_
_entity_poly.entity_id
_entity_poly.type
_entity_poly.pdbx_seq_one_letter_code
_entity_poly.pdbx_strand_id
1 'polypeptide(L)'
;MSTSVVNDRIYAIGGCLTLQVPATTLFLTLEYTPPLTPLAPLLTIRLTATNSVMVAWPAPSTGFELEQTSNLNAPDWSTHATPPTTVGGENQVIVPPMVGNQFYRLKKP
;
A
#
# COMPACT_ATOMS: atom_id res chain seq x y z
N MET A 1 0.33 3.18 -32.90
CA MET A 1 0.64 4.58 -32.53
C MET A 1 -0.58 5.42 -32.87
N SER A 2 -1.16 6.14 -31.92
CA SER A 2 -2.36 6.95 -32.21
C SER A 2 -2.12 8.36 -31.70
N THR A 3 -1.87 9.28 -32.63
CA THR A 3 -1.82 10.72 -32.36
C THR A 3 -3.13 11.30 -32.83
N SER A 4 -3.79 12.07 -31.97
CA SER A 4 -5.01 12.80 -32.34
C SER A 4 -4.70 14.29 -32.27
N VAL A 5 -5.00 14.99 -33.36
CA VAL A 5 -4.94 16.44 -33.42
C VAL A 5 -6.35 16.96 -33.16
N VAL A 6 -6.51 17.73 -32.09
CA VAL A 6 -7.79 18.37 -31.75
C VAL A 6 -7.53 19.86 -31.53
N ASN A 7 -8.20 20.73 -32.28
CA ASN A 7 -8.07 22.19 -32.16
C ASN A 7 -6.63 22.69 -32.16
N ASP A 8 -5.83 22.22 -33.13
CA ASP A 8 -4.42 22.61 -33.29
C ASP A 8 -3.51 22.20 -32.10
N ARG A 9 -4.00 21.28 -31.26
CA ARG A 9 -3.27 20.71 -30.14
C ARG A 9 -3.07 19.22 -30.34
N ILE A 10 -1.81 18.81 -30.29
CA ILE A 10 -1.41 17.41 -30.41
C ILE A 10 -1.47 16.77 -29.02
N TYR A 11 -2.30 15.74 -28.90
CA TYR A 11 -2.36 14.91 -27.69
C TYR A 11 -1.63 13.60 -27.95
N ALA A 12 -0.62 13.30 -27.12
CA ALA A 12 0.13 12.06 -27.15
C ALA A 12 0.17 11.42 -25.75
N ILE A 13 -0.02 10.10 -25.69
CA ILE A 13 0.15 9.31 -24.48
C ILE A 13 1.50 8.58 -24.55
N GLY A 14 2.43 8.92 -23.64
CA GLY A 14 3.66 8.16 -23.39
C GLY A 14 4.82 8.32 -24.39
N GLY A 15 5.24 9.54 -24.72
CA GLY A 15 6.45 9.79 -25.53
C GLY A 15 6.91 11.25 -25.58
N CYS A 16 8.13 11.51 -26.07
CA CYS A 16 8.71 12.85 -26.23
C CYS A 16 8.03 13.61 -27.37
N LEU A 17 7.51 14.81 -27.08
CA LEU A 17 6.87 15.69 -28.07
C LEU A 17 7.88 16.68 -28.63
N THR A 18 7.94 16.81 -29.97
CA THR A 18 8.73 17.84 -30.66
C THR A 18 7.80 18.95 -31.16
N LEU A 19 8.03 20.19 -30.72
CA LEU A 19 7.37 21.37 -31.28
C LEU A 19 8.38 22.11 -32.16
N GLN A 20 8.08 22.26 -33.45
CA GLN A 20 8.92 22.99 -34.40
C GLN A 20 8.51 24.47 -34.41
N VAL A 21 9.30 25.31 -33.73
CA VAL A 21 9.40 26.75 -34.04
C VAL A 21 10.57 26.95 -35.00
N PRO A 22 10.55 27.94 -35.92
CA PRO A 22 11.58 28.04 -36.94
C PRO A 22 12.97 28.17 -36.26
N ALA A 23 13.77 27.13 -36.44
CA ALA A 23 15.15 26.92 -35.98
C ALA A 23 15.40 26.49 -34.51
N THR A 24 14.41 26.02 -33.75
CA THR A 24 14.70 25.44 -32.42
C THR A 24 13.77 24.26 -32.09
N THR A 25 14.35 23.06 -32.00
CA THR A 25 13.65 21.88 -31.48
C THR A 25 13.68 21.91 -29.95
N LEU A 26 12.52 22.06 -29.31
CA LEU A 26 12.39 21.89 -27.86
C LEU A 26 11.92 20.46 -27.56
N PHE A 27 12.67 19.75 -26.72
CA PHE A 27 12.28 18.45 -26.17
C PHE A 27 11.61 18.67 -24.81
N LEU A 28 10.33 18.32 -24.69
CA LEU A 28 9.62 18.27 -23.41
C LEU A 28 9.51 16.82 -22.97
N THR A 29 10.12 16.47 -21.83
CA THR A 29 9.91 15.20 -21.14
C THR A 29 8.72 15.36 -20.20
N LEU A 30 7.63 14.64 -20.47
CA LEU A 30 6.52 14.53 -19.52
C LEU A 30 6.80 13.36 -18.59
N GLU A 31 7.22 13.65 -17.37
CA GLU A 31 7.33 12.64 -16.32
C GLU A 31 5.95 12.40 -15.73
N TYR A 32 5.36 11.24 -16.06
CA TYR A 32 4.24 10.72 -15.29
C TYR A 32 4.80 9.92 -14.13
N THR A 33 4.91 10.55 -12.96
CA THR A 33 5.03 9.79 -11.71
C THR A 33 3.63 9.31 -11.35
N PRO A 34 3.31 8.00 -11.44
CA PRO A 34 2.04 7.51 -10.93
C PRO A 34 1.92 7.94 -9.46
N PRO A 35 0.71 8.32 -8.99
CA PRO A 35 0.51 8.52 -7.56
C PRO A 35 0.99 7.25 -6.86
N LEU A 36 1.87 7.40 -5.87
CA LEU A 36 2.26 6.29 -5.01
C LEU A 36 0.98 5.84 -4.31
N THR A 37 0.28 4.85 -4.86
CA THR A 37 -0.69 4.09 -4.08
C THR A 37 0.10 3.59 -2.88
N PRO A 38 -0.20 4.01 -1.64
CA PRO A 38 0.50 3.48 -0.48
C PRO A 38 0.38 1.96 -0.57
N LEU A 39 1.50 1.31 -0.84
CA LEU A 39 1.57 -0.14 -0.87
C LEU A 39 1.01 -0.59 0.48
N ALA A 40 -0.01 -1.44 0.46
CA ALA A 40 -0.56 -1.96 1.71
C ALA A 40 0.61 -2.46 2.58
N PRO A 41 0.67 -2.09 3.87
CA PRO A 41 1.83 -2.41 4.69
C PRO A 41 2.00 -3.92 4.74
N LEU A 42 3.24 -4.40 4.60
CA LEU A 42 3.51 -5.83 4.74
C LEU A 42 3.26 -6.24 6.21
N LEU A 43 2.28 -7.11 6.41
CA LEU A 43 2.01 -7.72 7.71
C LEU A 43 2.95 -8.91 7.92
N THR A 44 3.68 -8.90 9.02
CA THR A 44 4.59 -9.96 9.43
C THR A 44 4.11 -10.60 10.73
N ILE A 45 4.18 -11.93 10.83
CA ILE A 45 3.80 -12.67 12.03
C ILE A 45 5.02 -13.47 12.50
N ARG A 46 5.38 -13.35 13.79
CA ARG A 46 6.53 -14.03 14.39
C ARG A 46 6.16 -14.61 15.75
N LEU A 47 6.74 -15.75 16.11
CA LEU A 47 6.65 -16.27 17.47
C LEU A 47 7.63 -15.51 18.38
N THR A 48 7.18 -15.22 19.59
CA THR A 48 8.00 -14.65 20.67
C THR A 48 8.54 -15.75 21.57
N ALA A 49 9.54 -15.43 22.39
CA ALA A 49 10.17 -16.37 23.31
C ALA A 49 9.22 -16.92 24.40
N THR A 50 8.12 -16.22 24.68
CA THR A 50 7.16 -16.54 25.75
C THR A 50 5.89 -17.23 25.24
N ASN A 51 5.96 -17.94 24.12
CA ASN A 51 4.82 -18.59 23.45
C ASN A 51 3.70 -17.62 23.01
N SER A 52 3.99 -16.32 22.89
CA SER A 52 3.05 -15.35 22.32
C SER A 52 3.37 -15.10 20.85
N VAL A 53 2.40 -14.61 20.09
CA VAL A 53 2.60 -14.23 18.68
C VAL A 53 2.74 -12.72 18.59
N MET A 54 3.76 -12.25 17.88
CA MET A 54 3.92 -10.85 17.52
C MET A 54 3.45 -10.65 16.09
N VAL A 55 2.47 -9.77 15.91
CA VAL A 55 2.00 -9.29 14.62
C VAL A 55 2.56 -7.89 14.41
N ALA A 56 3.33 -7.68 13.33
CA ALA A 56 4.06 -6.44 13.08
C ALA A 56 3.88 -5.93 11.66
N TRP A 57 3.88 -4.61 11.47
CA TRP A 57 3.83 -3.97 10.15
C TRP A 57 4.51 -2.59 10.17
N PRO A 58 5.00 -2.06 9.03
CA PRO A 58 5.72 -0.79 8.98
C PRO A 58 4.95 0.39 9.59
N ALA A 59 5.66 1.32 10.22
CA ALA A 59 5.14 2.62 10.66
C ALA A 59 5.87 3.76 9.90
N PRO A 60 5.18 4.83 9.49
CA PRO A 60 3.75 5.09 9.69
C PRO A 60 2.87 4.32 8.68
N SER A 61 1.79 3.71 9.20
CA SER A 61 0.72 3.09 8.40
C SER A 61 -0.62 3.75 8.71
N THR A 62 -0.70 5.06 8.47
CA THR A 62 -1.85 5.88 8.85
C THR A 62 -3.12 5.41 8.14
N GLY A 63 -4.17 5.18 8.94
CA GLY A 63 -5.47 4.73 8.46
C GLY A 63 -5.55 3.22 8.18
N PHE A 64 -4.56 2.41 8.58
CA PHE A 64 -4.72 0.95 8.58
C PHE A 64 -5.06 0.44 9.98
N GLU A 65 -6.08 -0.40 10.05
CA GLU A 65 -6.50 -1.12 11.25
C GLU A 65 -6.16 -2.61 11.11
N LEU A 66 -5.77 -3.22 12.22
CA LEU A 66 -5.56 -4.67 12.30
C LEU A 66 -6.92 -5.35 12.54
N GLU A 67 -7.32 -6.22 11.62
CA GLU A 67 -8.49 -7.07 11.78
C GLU A 67 -8.07 -8.53 11.95
N GLN A 68 -8.92 -9.29 12.63
CA GLN A 68 -8.71 -10.69 12.92
C GLN A 68 -9.96 -11.54 12.69
N THR A 69 -9.77 -12.82 12.37
CA THR A 69 -10.82 -13.85 12.27
C THR A 69 -10.27 -15.23 12.64
N SER A 70 -11.12 -16.13 13.13
CA SER A 70 -10.77 -17.53 13.43
C SER A 70 -11.09 -18.49 12.28
N ASN A 71 -11.84 -18.05 11.27
CA ASN A 71 -12.26 -18.88 10.14
C ASN A 71 -12.16 -18.10 8.82
N LEU A 72 -11.61 -18.73 7.77
CA LEU A 72 -11.54 -18.15 6.43
C LEU A 72 -12.69 -18.61 5.51
N ASN A 73 -13.44 -19.66 5.87
CA ASN A 73 -14.55 -20.17 5.04
C ASN A 73 -15.78 -19.24 5.08
N ALA A 74 -16.07 -18.67 6.25
CA ALA A 74 -17.07 -17.63 6.46
C ALA A 74 -16.44 -16.58 7.39
N PRO A 75 -15.65 -15.65 6.84
CA PRO A 75 -14.79 -14.83 7.67
C PRO A 75 -15.53 -13.64 8.28
N ASP A 76 -15.77 -13.72 9.59
CA ASP A 76 -16.26 -12.62 10.42
C ASP A 76 -15.07 -11.79 10.93
N TRP A 77 -14.57 -10.90 10.07
CA TRP A 77 -13.46 -10.00 10.43
C TRP A 77 -13.91 -8.99 11.48
N SER A 78 -13.13 -8.88 12.56
CA SER A 78 -13.34 -7.89 13.63
C SER A 78 -12.04 -7.12 13.90
N THR A 79 -12.16 -5.84 14.23
CA THR A 79 -11.00 -5.03 14.62
C THR A 79 -10.36 -5.61 15.88
N HIS A 80 -9.04 -5.74 15.86
CA HIS A 80 -8.29 -6.20 17.01
C HIS A 80 -8.36 -5.17 18.14
N ALA A 81 -8.79 -5.60 19.34
CA ALA A 81 -9.07 -4.69 20.45
C ALA A 81 -7.80 -4.06 21.06
N THR A 82 -6.67 -4.75 20.99
CA THR A 82 -5.40 -4.24 21.51
C THR A 82 -4.81 -3.22 20.54
N PRO A 83 -4.56 -1.98 20.96
CA PRO A 83 -3.90 -0.99 20.11
C PRO A 83 -2.44 -1.39 19.84
N PRO A 84 -1.92 -1.13 18.63
CA PRO A 84 -0.52 -1.39 18.32
C PRO A 84 0.42 -0.45 19.06
N THR A 85 1.58 -0.96 19.44
CA THR A 85 2.71 -0.16 19.94
C THR A 85 3.76 0.00 18.85
N THR A 86 4.26 1.21 18.63
CA THR A 86 5.31 1.45 17.64
C THR A 86 6.68 1.20 18.27
N VAL A 87 7.44 0.24 17.72
CA VAL A 87 8.78 -0.14 18.17
C VAL A 87 9.69 -0.28 16.95
N GLY A 88 10.82 0.43 16.92
CA GLY A 88 11.82 0.28 15.86
C GLY A 88 11.34 0.63 14.44
N GLY A 89 10.30 1.46 14.31
CA GLY A 89 9.71 1.80 13.00
C GLY A 89 8.63 0.84 12.52
N GLU A 90 8.20 -0.11 13.35
CA GLU A 90 7.07 -0.99 13.08
C GLU A 90 6.00 -0.83 14.15
N ASN A 91 4.74 -0.91 13.76
CA ASN A 91 3.63 -1.16 14.66
C ASN A 91 3.62 -2.63 15.04
N GLN A 92 3.51 -2.95 16.32
CA GLN A 92 3.55 -4.30 16.86
C GLN A 92 2.35 -4.54 17.77
N VAL A 93 1.78 -5.73 17.70
CA VAL A 93 0.74 -6.23 18.60
C VAL A 93 1.18 -7.59 19.12
N ILE A 94 1.21 -7.75 20.45
CA ILE A 94 1.45 -9.03 21.09
C ILE A 94 0.10 -9.70 21.34
N VAL A 95 -0.10 -10.84 20.70
CA VAL A 95 -1.27 -11.69 20.88
C VAL A 95 -0.87 -12.87 21.77
N PRO A 96 -1.58 -13.11 22.88
CA PRO A 96 -1.34 -14.30 23.70
C PRO A 96 -1.59 -15.58 22.88
N PRO A 97 -1.00 -16.72 23.27
CA PRO A 97 -1.26 -17.99 22.60
C PRO A 97 -2.76 -18.30 22.59
N MET A 98 -3.37 -18.32 21.40
CA MET A 98 -4.76 -18.72 21.22
C MET A 98 -4.83 -20.22 20.93
N VAL A 99 -5.89 -20.86 21.43
CA VAL A 99 -6.18 -22.26 21.11
C VAL A 99 -6.84 -22.29 19.73
N GLY A 100 -6.13 -22.79 18.72
CA GLY A 100 -6.64 -22.94 17.36
C GLY A 100 -6.03 -21.95 16.35
N ASN A 101 -6.74 -21.75 15.25
CA ASN A 101 -6.27 -20.91 14.13
C ASN A 101 -6.79 -19.48 14.28
N GLN A 102 -5.90 -18.51 14.06
CA GLN A 102 -6.26 -17.09 13.98
C GLN A 102 -5.59 -16.49 12.74
N PHE A 103 -6.34 -15.70 11.99
CA PHE A 103 -5.92 -15.05 10.77
C PHE A 103 -5.99 -13.54 10.96
N TYR A 104 -5.05 -12.82 10.34
CA TYR A 104 -4.88 -11.38 10.52
C TYR A 104 -4.77 -10.70 9.16
N ARG A 105 -5.32 -9.48 9.06
CA ARG A 105 -5.13 -8.60 7.90
C ARG A 105 -5.07 -7.15 8.34
N LEU A 106 -4.46 -6.31 7.52
CA LEU A 106 -4.57 -4.86 7.64
C LEU A 106 -5.64 -4.36 6.68
N LYS A 107 -6.55 -3.53 7.18
CA LYS A 107 -7.60 -2.92 6.37
C LYS A 107 -7.62 -1.41 6.59
N LYS A 108 -7.75 -0.67 5.50
CA LYS A 108 -8.09 0.75 5.55
C LYS A 108 -9.63 0.86 5.50
N PRO A 109 -10.29 1.46 6.51
CA PRO A 109 -11.75 1.62 6.52
C PRO A 109 -12.23 2.54 5.40
#